data_AF-A0AAW1SPW4-F1
#
_entry.id   AF-A0AAW1SPW4-F1
#
_cell.length_a   1.000
_cell.length_b   1.000
_cell.length_c   1.000
_cell.angle_alpha   90.00
_cell.angle_beta   90.00
_cell.angle_gamma   90.00
#
_symmetry.space_group_name_H-M   'P 1'
#
loop_
_entity.id
_entity.type
_entity.pdbx_description
1 polymer ?
#
loop_
_entity_poly.entity_id
_entity_poly.type
_entity_poly.pdbx_seq_one_letter_code
_entity_poly.pdbx_strand_id
1 'polypeptide(L)'
;MDLRQGALLHQSPSCPQPISSVAAERVRRSTASRRLLCQASNQDPLLLRVARGEEAERTPVWLMRQAGRYMAAFREYSDRLPFRERSENAEIATELSLQPWRAFRPDGVIMFSDILTPLPAMGIEFDVVPKRGPIIPEPVRSMQQVRDLQPLEDPDASLPFIRQILGNLRQEVGNQSTVLGFVGAPWTLAAYAIQGQSDRHCQHAKGMMLKNPAVLHALLEHLADGIADYACHQAACGAQRVIQAGLSGDL
;
A
#
# COMPACT_ATOMS: atom_id res chain seq x y z
N MET A 1 79.63 -17.39 8.01
CA MET A 1 80.64 -16.95 7.04
C MET A 1 80.37 -15.49 6.78
N ASP A 2 81.32 -14.67 7.18
CA ASP A 2 81.29 -13.20 7.22
C ASP A 2 81.57 -12.59 5.83
N LEU A 3 81.12 -11.35 5.60
CA LEU A 3 81.80 -10.24 4.88
C LEU A 3 80.87 -9.25 4.12
N ARG A 4 80.72 -8.06 4.73
CA ARG A 4 80.97 -6.68 4.19
C ARG A 4 80.20 -6.17 2.97
N GLN A 5 79.33 -5.16 3.12
CA GLN A 5 79.55 -3.69 3.21
C GLN A 5 79.53 -2.96 1.86
N GLY A 6 78.68 -1.92 1.77
CA GLY A 6 78.69 -0.88 0.73
C GLY A 6 77.56 0.13 0.95
N ALA A 7 77.83 1.19 1.71
CA ALA A 7 76.92 2.32 1.95
C ALA A 7 77.16 3.44 0.92
N LEU A 8 76.09 4.13 0.45
CA LEU A 8 76.16 5.47 -0.15
C LEU A 8 74.80 6.20 -0.01
N LEU A 9 74.78 7.11 0.96
CA LEU A 9 74.17 8.44 1.06
C LEU A 9 72.95 8.87 0.21
N HIS A 10 71.97 9.41 0.95
CA HIS A 10 71.40 10.77 0.84
C HIS A 10 69.97 11.02 0.29
N GLN A 11 69.18 11.63 1.18
CA GLN A 11 68.18 12.71 1.01
C GLN A 11 66.72 12.33 0.68
N SER A 12 65.87 12.51 1.70
CA SER A 12 64.43 12.73 1.58
C SER A 12 64.14 14.17 1.15
N PRO A 13 63.15 14.38 0.28
CA PRO A 13 62.29 15.57 0.36
C PRO A 13 60.81 15.14 0.28
N SER A 14 60.02 15.43 1.31
CA SER A 14 59.23 16.66 1.51
C SER A 14 57.77 16.47 1.09
N CYS A 15 56.88 16.65 2.07
CA CYS A 15 55.42 16.64 1.95
C CYS A 15 54.92 17.67 0.92
N PRO A 16 53.99 17.32 0.00
CA PRO A 16 53.41 18.28 -0.91
C PRO A 16 52.44 19.24 -0.21
N GLN A 17 52.57 20.52 -0.56
CA GLN A 17 51.78 21.69 -0.10
C GLN A 17 50.30 21.62 -0.51
N PRO A 18 49.40 22.35 0.18
CA PRO A 18 47.95 22.26 -0.04
C PRO A 18 47.51 22.93 -1.34
N ILE A 19 46.60 22.25 -2.06
CA ILE A 19 45.98 22.76 -3.28
C ILE A 19 44.92 23.82 -2.92
N SER A 20 44.93 24.88 -3.73
CA SER A 20 44.26 26.18 -3.64
C SER A 20 42.77 26.22 -3.33
N SER A 21 42.39 27.34 -2.70
CA SER A 21 41.12 27.80 -2.14
C SER A 21 39.95 28.08 -3.10
N VAL A 22 39.70 27.27 -4.13
CA VAL A 22 38.59 27.54 -5.09
C VAL A 22 37.34 26.67 -4.86
N ALA A 23 37.43 25.61 -4.05
CA ALA A 23 36.30 24.69 -3.83
C ALA A 23 35.30 25.13 -2.73
N ALA A 24 35.68 26.07 -1.85
CA ALA A 24 34.85 26.44 -0.69
C ALA A 24 33.71 27.42 -0.99
N GLU A 25 33.71 28.05 -2.17
CA GLU A 25 32.76 29.12 -2.50
C GLU A 25 31.53 28.63 -3.29
N ARG A 26 31.57 27.42 -3.83
CA ARG A 26 30.45 26.83 -4.60
C ARG A 26 29.39 26.12 -3.76
N VAL A 27 29.65 25.92 -2.47
CA VAL A 27 28.71 25.25 -1.54
C VAL A 27 27.81 26.24 -0.78
N ARG A 28 28.09 27.55 -0.85
CA ARG A 28 27.34 28.58 -0.08
C ARG A 28 26.16 29.23 -0.82
N ARG A 29 25.86 28.85 -2.06
CA ARG A 29 24.83 29.51 -2.90
C ARG A 29 23.48 28.80 -3.02
N SER A 30 23.17 27.76 -2.23
CA SER A 30 21.90 27.02 -2.36
C SER A 30 20.98 27.02 -1.14
N THR A 31 21.41 27.48 0.04
CA THR A 31 20.57 27.45 1.24
C THR A 31 19.44 28.50 1.23
N ALA A 32 19.65 29.65 0.58
CA ALA A 32 18.63 30.69 0.49
C ALA A 32 17.49 30.31 -0.49
N SER A 33 17.81 29.63 -1.59
CA SER A 33 16.82 29.27 -2.62
C SER A 33 15.93 28.08 -2.21
N ARG A 34 16.35 27.28 -1.21
CA ARG A 34 15.49 26.25 -0.60
C ARG A 34 14.46 26.82 0.37
N ARG A 35 14.74 27.96 0.99
CA ARG A 35 13.83 28.58 1.98
C ARG A 35 12.64 29.31 1.36
N LEU A 36 12.67 29.61 0.05
CA LEU A 36 11.60 30.36 -0.61
C LEU A 36 10.49 29.51 -1.24
N LEU A 37 10.55 28.18 -1.16
CA LEU A 37 9.47 27.31 -1.66
C LEU A 37 8.50 26.86 -0.56
N CYS A 38 8.77 27.18 0.71
CA CYS A 38 7.98 26.71 1.85
C CYS A 38 6.94 27.74 2.30
N GLN A 39 6.12 28.20 1.36
CA GLN A 39 4.77 28.67 1.65
C GLN A 39 3.78 27.79 0.90
N ALA A 40 3.93 26.47 1.05
CA ALA A 40 2.82 25.57 0.79
C ALA A 40 1.72 25.95 1.79
N SER A 41 0.54 26.29 1.28
CA SER A 41 -0.62 26.52 2.12
C SER A 41 -0.78 25.31 3.04
N ASN A 42 -0.83 25.55 4.35
CA ASN A 42 -0.93 24.52 5.39
C ASN A 42 -2.33 23.87 5.43
N GLN A 43 -2.94 23.63 4.26
CA GLN A 43 -4.32 23.21 4.10
C GLN A 43 -4.47 21.70 3.93
N ASP A 44 -3.43 21.00 3.46
CA ASP A 44 -3.44 19.55 3.28
C ASP A 44 -2.98 18.80 4.55
N PRO A 45 -3.53 17.59 4.84
CA PRO A 45 -3.11 16.81 5.99
C PRO A 45 -1.62 16.43 5.96
N LEU A 46 -1.02 16.27 7.14
CA LEU A 46 0.41 16.01 7.32
C LEU A 46 0.92 14.81 6.50
N LEU A 47 0.24 13.67 6.58
CA LEU A 47 0.67 12.45 5.87
C LEU A 47 0.65 12.65 4.34
N LEU A 48 -0.32 13.38 3.81
CA LEU A 48 -0.40 13.67 2.37
C LEU A 48 0.77 14.54 1.90
N ARG A 49 1.10 15.59 2.67
CA ARG A 49 2.25 16.47 2.40
C ARG A 49 3.56 15.68 2.40
N VAL A 50 3.78 14.88 3.43
CA VAL A 50 4.99 14.04 3.55
C VAL A 50 5.08 13.01 2.43
N ALA A 51 3.95 12.39 2.03
CA ALA A 51 3.89 11.48 0.90
C ALA A 51 4.22 12.14 -0.46
N ARG A 52 4.17 13.49 -0.55
CA ARG A 52 4.63 14.26 -1.72
C ARG A 52 6.09 14.68 -1.63
N GLY A 53 6.77 14.38 -0.53
CA GLY A 53 8.16 14.78 -0.29
C GLY A 53 8.31 16.21 0.26
N GLU A 54 7.23 16.80 0.79
CA GLU A 54 7.29 18.12 1.43
C GLU A 54 8.00 18.05 2.80
N GLU A 55 8.64 19.15 3.20
CA GLU A 55 9.14 19.29 4.57
C GLU A 55 7.97 19.40 5.57
N ALA A 56 8.10 18.73 6.70
CA ALA A 56 7.05 18.57 7.68
C ALA A 56 7.56 18.80 9.10
N GLU A 57 6.67 19.29 9.96
CA GLU A 57 6.94 19.62 11.36
C GLU A 57 7.24 18.39 12.23
N ARG A 58 6.78 17.21 11.80
CA ARG A 58 7.07 15.90 12.43
C ARG A 58 6.79 14.77 11.44
N THR A 59 7.27 13.57 11.77
CA THR A 59 6.93 12.34 11.03
C THR A 59 5.46 11.97 11.26
N PRO A 60 4.67 11.69 10.20
CA PRO A 60 3.30 11.23 10.32
C PRO A 60 3.25 9.75 10.74
N VAL A 61 2.23 9.37 11.49
CA VAL A 61 2.04 8.01 11.99
C VAL A 61 0.59 7.54 11.79
N TRP A 62 0.47 6.29 11.34
CA TRP A 62 -0.76 5.52 11.32
C TRP A 62 -0.37 4.04 11.44
N LEU A 63 -1.31 3.17 11.79
CA LEU A 63 -1.03 1.75 12.02
C LEU A 63 -1.85 0.89 11.06
N MET A 64 -1.20 -0.08 10.42
CA MET A 64 -1.92 -1.12 9.68
C MET A 64 -2.82 -1.90 10.64
N ARG A 65 -4.03 -2.24 10.18
CA ARG A 65 -5.08 -2.85 11.01
C ARG A 65 -5.49 -2.00 12.22
N GLN A 66 -5.45 -0.67 12.07
CA GLN A 66 -5.90 0.26 13.12
C GLN A 66 -7.34 0.01 13.58
N ALA A 67 -8.25 -0.35 12.69
CA ALA A 67 -9.59 -0.83 13.02
C ALA A 67 -9.54 -2.34 13.19
N GLY A 68 -9.58 -2.82 14.44
CA GLY A 68 -9.37 -4.23 14.70
C GLY A 68 -9.73 -4.68 16.10
N ARG A 69 -9.70 -6.00 16.29
CA ARG A 69 -10.15 -6.72 17.49
C ARG A 69 -9.42 -6.37 18.78
N TYR A 70 -8.36 -5.55 18.76
CA TYR A 70 -7.76 -5.04 19.98
C TYR A 70 -8.68 -4.05 20.70
N MET A 71 -9.54 -3.32 19.96
CA MET A 71 -10.49 -2.37 20.50
C MET A 71 -11.78 -3.06 20.96
N ALA A 72 -12.29 -2.68 22.15
CA ALA A 72 -13.58 -3.17 22.63
C ALA A 72 -14.74 -2.75 21.70
N ALA A 73 -14.77 -1.48 21.29
CA ALA A 73 -15.77 -0.95 20.37
C ALA A 73 -15.79 -1.67 19.01
N PHE A 74 -14.66 -2.18 18.54
CA PHE A 74 -14.62 -2.97 17.29
C PHE A 74 -15.25 -4.35 17.48
N ARG A 75 -15.02 -4.97 18.65
CA ARG A 75 -15.55 -6.30 18.99
C ARG A 75 -17.08 -6.31 19.09
N GLU A 76 -17.69 -5.20 19.49
CA GLU A 76 -19.16 -5.04 19.49
C GLU A 76 -19.79 -5.32 18.12
N TYR A 77 -19.06 -5.07 17.03
CA TYR A 77 -19.48 -5.43 15.67
C TYR A 77 -18.93 -6.79 15.26
N SER A 78 -17.62 -7.02 15.45
CA SER A 78 -16.94 -8.20 14.88
C SER A 78 -17.39 -9.53 15.47
N ASP A 79 -17.97 -9.51 16.66
CA ASP A 79 -18.45 -10.71 17.35
C ASP A 79 -19.90 -11.03 16.98
N ARG A 80 -20.61 -10.09 16.35
CA ARG A 80 -22.04 -10.20 15.99
C ARG A 80 -22.27 -10.29 14.50
N LEU A 81 -21.45 -9.63 13.70
CA LEU A 81 -21.65 -9.46 12.26
C LEU A 81 -20.54 -10.17 11.44
N PRO A 82 -20.93 -10.90 10.37
CA PRO A 82 -20.00 -11.42 9.38
C PRO A 82 -19.05 -10.35 8.82
N PHE A 83 -17.91 -10.78 8.28
CA PHE A 83 -16.91 -9.84 7.79
C PHE A 83 -17.44 -9.00 6.62
N ARG A 84 -18.03 -9.65 5.59
CA ARG A 84 -18.52 -8.96 4.39
C ARG A 84 -19.59 -7.92 4.74
N GLU A 85 -20.52 -8.25 5.63
CA GLU A 85 -21.53 -7.30 6.12
C GLU A 85 -20.89 -6.04 6.74
N ARG A 86 -19.78 -6.20 7.49
CA ARG A 86 -19.09 -5.06 8.10
C ARG A 86 -18.26 -4.23 7.10
N SER A 87 -17.77 -4.83 6.02
CA SER A 87 -16.94 -4.15 5.01
C SER A 87 -17.74 -3.60 3.82
N GLU A 88 -18.94 -4.14 3.56
CA GLU A 88 -19.78 -3.83 2.40
C GLU A 88 -21.05 -3.04 2.79
N ASN A 89 -21.26 -2.79 4.09
CA ASN A 89 -22.23 -1.81 4.58
C ASN A 89 -21.52 -0.48 4.86
N ALA A 90 -21.93 0.58 4.16
CA ALA A 90 -21.25 1.87 4.22
C ALA A 90 -21.26 2.51 5.61
N GLU A 91 -22.36 2.42 6.35
CA GLU A 91 -22.50 3.00 7.69
C GLU A 91 -21.58 2.27 8.67
N ILE A 92 -21.58 0.94 8.65
CA ILE A 92 -20.77 0.11 9.55
C ILE A 92 -19.28 0.27 9.22
N ALA A 93 -18.90 0.19 7.95
CA ALA A 93 -17.51 0.35 7.53
C ALA A 93 -16.97 1.75 7.87
N THR A 94 -17.78 2.80 7.70
CA THR A 94 -17.45 4.17 8.13
C THR A 94 -17.21 4.22 9.63
N GLU A 95 -18.13 3.70 10.43
CA GLU A 95 -18.02 3.69 11.88
C GLU A 95 -16.76 2.97 12.35
N LEU A 96 -16.51 1.75 11.86
CA LEU A 96 -15.32 0.97 12.20
C LEU A 96 -14.02 1.68 11.81
N SER A 97 -13.99 2.39 10.68
CA SER A 97 -12.85 3.19 10.24
C SER A 97 -12.58 4.39 11.15
N LEU A 98 -13.63 4.97 11.75
CA LEU A 98 -13.54 6.14 12.62
C LEU A 98 -13.23 5.81 14.09
N GLN A 99 -13.41 4.57 14.55
CA GLN A 99 -13.08 4.19 15.93
C GLN A 99 -11.62 4.53 16.32
N PRO A 100 -10.59 4.16 15.53
CA PRO A 100 -9.19 4.48 15.86
C PRO A 100 -8.91 5.97 15.69
N TRP A 101 -9.61 6.64 14.76
CA TRP A 101 -9.54 8.08 14.57
C TRP A 101 -9.96 8.83 15.84
N ARG A 102 -11.12 8.49 16.40
CA ARG A 102 -11.63 9.10 17.63
C ARG A 102 -10.74 8.82 18.84
N ALA A 103 -10.13 7.63 18.91
CA ALA A 103 -9.31 7.22 20.03
C ALA A 103 -7.88 7.81 20.02
N PHE A 104 -7.23 7.87 18.86
CA PHE A 104 -5.79 8.13 18.77
C PHE A 104 -5.40 9.28 17.83
N ARG A 105 -6.33 9.79 17.02
CA ARG A 105 -6.08 10.84 16.01
C ARG A 105 -4.83 10.59 15.13
N PRO A 106 -4.68 9.41 14.48
CA PRO A 106 -3.57 9.14 13.56
C PRO A 106 -3.57 10.08 12.36
N ASP A 107 -2.41 10.24 11.72
CA ASP A 107 -2.24 11.09 10.53
C ASP A 107 -2.81 10.49 9.24
N GLY A 108 -3.18 9.20 9.29
CA GLY A 108 -3.90 8.49 8.27
C GLY A 108 -5.09 7.73 8.85
N VAL A 109 -6.25 7.83 8.19
CA VAL A 109 -7.44 7.03 8.47
C VAL A 109 -7.74 6.18 7.26
N ILE A 110 -7.53 4.87 7.40
CA ILE A 110 -7.77 3.89 6.33
C ILE A 110 -9.20 3.36 6.40
N MET A 111 -9.85 3.26 5.24
CA MET A 111 -11.18 2.66 5.15
C MET A 111 -11.15 1.19 5.61
N PHE A 112 -12.20 0.76 6.30
CA PHE A 112 -12.41 -0.63 6.67
C PHE A 112 -13.01 -1.38 5.48
N SER A 113 -12.22 -2.21 4.81
CA SER A 113 -12.63 -3.05 3.68
C SER A 113 -11.76 -4.31 3.62
N ASP A 114 -11.80 -5.08 2.52
CA ASP A 114 -10.87 -6.17 2.22
C ASP A 114 -10.26 -6.03 0.82
N ILE A 115 -9.08 -6.62 0.60
CA ILE A 115 -8.42 -6.57 -0.71
C ILE A 115 -9.17 -7.39 -1.76
N LEU A 116 -9.95 -8.39 -1.34
CA LEU A 116 -10.72 -9.26 -2.22
C LEU A 116 -12.07 -8.66 -2.61
N THR A 117 -12.49 -7.55 -2.00
CA THR A 117 -13.77 -6.87 -2.26
C THR A 117 -14.11 -6.63 -3.73
N PRO A 118 -13.18 -6.26 -4.64
CA PRO A 118 -13.53 -6.09 -6.06
C PRO A 118 -13.66 -7.42 -6.84
N LEU A 119 -13.24 -8.57 -6.29
CA LEU A 119 -13.22 -9.84 -7.02
C LEU A 119 -14.61 -10.33 -7.48
N PRO A 120 -15.68 -10.26 -6.68
CA PRO A 120 -17.02 -10.67 -7.13
C PRO A 120 -17.50 -9.88 -8.35
N ALA A 121 -17.21 -8.57 -8.39
CA ALA A 121 -17.54 -7.73 -9.53
C ALA A 121 -16.79 -8.13 -10.81
N MET A 122 -15.64 -8.82 -10.68
CA MET A 122 -14.87 -9.37 -11.79
C MET A 122 -15.18 -10.86 -12.07
N GLY A 123 -16.19 -11.43 -11.41
CA GLY A 123 -16.61 -12.82 -11.59
C GLY A 123 -15.85 -13.84 -10.74
N ILE A 124 -15.12 -13.41 -9.71
CA ILE A 124 -14.44 -14.31 -8.76
C ILE A 124 -15.11 -14.17 -7.39
N GLU A 125 -16.05 -15.07 -7.10
CA GLU A 125 -16.74 -15.09 -5.81
C GLU A 125 -15.82 -15.50 -4.65
N PHE A 126 -16.02 -14.86 -3.50
CA PHE A 126 -15.34 -15.22 -2.27
C PHE A 126 -16.24 -15.03 -1.04
N ASP A 127 -15.91 -15.76 0.02
CA ASP A 127 -16.48 -15.57 1.35
C ASP A 127 -15.39 -15.66 2.42
N VAL A 128 -15.65 -15.10 3.60
CA VAL A 128 -14.72 -15.10 4.74
C VAL A 128 -15.26 -15.97 5.86
N VAL A 129 -14.73 -17.18 5.96
CA VAL A 129 -15.17 -18.15 6.97
C VAL A 129 -14.44 -17.91 8.30
N PRO A 130 -15.17 -17.85 9.44
CA PRO A 130 -14.55 -17.71 10.75
C PRO A 130 -13.43 -18.74 10.99
N LYS A 131 -12.28 -18.26 11.50
CA LYS A 131 -11.05 -19.04 11.77
C LYS A 131 -10.33 -19.62 10.55
N ARG A 132 -10.96 -19.68 9.38
CA ARG A 132 -10.35 -20.18 8.13
C ARG A 132 -9.87 -19.05 7.20
N GLY A 133 -10.52 -17.88 7.27
CA GLY A 133 -10.21 -16.74 6.42
C GLY A 133 -10.94 -16.80 5.08
N PRO A 134 -10.44 -16.07 4.06
CA PRO A 134 -11.10 -16.03 2.76
C PRO A 134 -11.04 -17.38 2.04
N ILE A 135 -12.14 -17.73 1.39
CA ILE A 135 -12.33 -18.92 0.57
C ILE A 135 -12.92 -18.47 -0.77
N ILE A 136 -12.34 -18.97 -1.86
CA ILE A 136 -12.83 -18.82 -3.23
C ILE A 136 -13.32 -20.20 -3.66
N PRO A 137 -14.65 -20.41 -3.78
CA PRO A 137 -15.23 -21.73 -4.05
C PRO A 137 -14.79 -22.35 -5.38
N GLU A 138 -14.56 -21.50 -6.38
CA GLU A 138 -14.15 -21.90 -7.73
C GLU A 138 -12.77 -21.30 -8.07
N PRO A 139 -11.67 -21.95 -7.67
CA PRO A 139 -10.35 -21.42 -7.94
C PRO A 139 -10.03 -21.40 -9.45
N VAL A 140 -9.28 -20.39 -9.88
CA VAL A 140 -8.85 -20.23 -11.27
C VAL A 140 -7.74 -21.23 -11.60
N ARG A 141 -7.96 -22.09 -12.60
CA ARG A 141 -7.04 -23.17 -13.00
C ARG A 141 -6.76 -23.23 -14.50
N SER A 142 -7.55 -22.56 -15.33
CA SER A 142 -7.49 -22.68 -16.79
C SER A 142 -7.62 -21.34 -17.50
N MET A 143 -7.16 -21.28 -18.76
CA MET A 143 -7.34 -20.11 -19.62
C MET A 143 -8.81 -19.78 -19.86
N GLN A 144 -9.67 -20.80 -19.95
CA GLN A 144 -11.10 -20.58 -20.17
C GLN A 144 -11.72 -19.80 -19.01
N GLN A 145 -11.45 -20.20 -17.77
CA GLN A 145 -11.92 -19.47 -16.58
C GLN A 145 -11.43 -18.00 -16.56
N VAL A 146 -10.20 -17.73 -17.03
CA VAL A 146 -9.69 -16.35 -17.13
C VAL A 146 -10.46 -15.54 -18.18
N ARG A 147 -10.81 -16.16 -19.32
CA ARG A 147 -11.59 -15.51 -20.38
C ARG A 147 -13.04 -15.24 -20.01
N ASP A 148 -13.58 -16.02 -19.07
CA ASP A 148 -14.95 -15.88 -18.58
C ASP A 148 -15.07 -14.79 -17.50
N LEU A 149 -13.94 -14.24 -17.01
CA LEU A 149 -13.92 -13.13 -16.06
C LEU A 149 -14.51 -11.85 -16.66
N GLN A 150 -15.11 -11.04 -15.80
CA GLN A 150 -15.73 -9.78 -16.18
C GLN A 150 -14.77 -8.61 -15.90
N PRO A 151 -14.59 -7.66 -16.83
CA PRO A 151 -13.86 -6.43 -16.51
C PRO A 151 -14.61 -5.60 -15.46
N LEU A 152 -13.88 -4.84 -14.65
CA LEU A 152 -14.50 -3.93 -13.68
C LEU A 152 -14.93 -2.62 -14.36
N GLU A 153 -16.04 -2.65 -15.10
CA GLU A 153 -16.46 -1.50 -15.93
C GLU A 153 -17.06 -0.33 -15.13
N ASP A 154 -17.93 -0.63 -14.15
CA ASP A 154 -18.61 0.38 -13.32
C ASP A 154 -18.48 0.04 -11.82
N PRO A 155 -17.43 0.56 -11.16
CA PRO A 155 -17.26 0.41 -9.72
C PRO A 155 -18.38 1.06 -8.89
N ASP A 156 -19.04 2.12 -9.38
CA ASP A 156 -20.14 2.75 -8.65
C ASP A 156 -21.37 1.84 -8.59
N ALA A 157 -21.66 1.13 -9.70
CA ALA A 157 -22.75 0.17 -9.75
C ALA A 157 -22.43 -1.13 -8.98
N SER A 158 -21.21 -1.65 -9.12
CA SER A 158 -20.82 -2.94 -8.55
C SER A 158 -20.36 -2.86 -7.08
N LEU A 159 -19.84 -1.70 -6.65
CA LEU A 159 -19.30 -1.47 -5.29
C LEU A 159 -19.85 -0.16 -4.69
N PRO A 160 -21.19 0.03 -4.63
CA PRO A 160 -21.82 1.32 -4.33
C PRO A 160 -21.48 1.88 -2.94
N PHE A 161 -21.08 1.01 -2.01
CA PHE A 161 -20.69 1.39 -0.66
C PHE A 161 -19.36 2.15 -0.60
N ILE A 162 -18.45 1.99 -1.57
CA ILE A 162 -17.11 2.61 -1.53
C ILE A 162 -17.18 4.13 -1.57
N ARG A 163 -18.03 4.69 -2.45
CA ARG A 163 -18.25 6.13 -2.52
C ARG A 163 -18.76 6.71 -1.21
N GLN A 164 -19.73 6.03 -0.61
CA GLN A 164 -20.33 6.48 0.64
C GLN A 164 -19.31 6.42 1.79
N ILE A 165 -18.55 5.32 1.92
CA ILE A 165 -17.53 5.18 2.96
C ILE A 165 -16.49 6.30 2.86
N LEU A 166 -15.84 6.46 1.70
CA LEU A 166 -14.78 7.43 1.53
C LEU A 166 -15.29 8.88 1.65
N GLY A 167 -16.49 9.16 1.15
CA GLY A 167 -17.14 10.46 1.31
C GLY A 167 -17.40 10.80 2.77
N ASN A 168 -17.99 9.87 3.54
CA ASN A 168 -18.25 10.06 4.96
C ASN A 168 -16.96 10.25 5.75
N LEU A 169 -15.93 9.44 5.47
CA LEU A 169 -14.62 9.60 6.11
C LEU A 169 -14.01 10.97 5.84
N ARG A 170 -14.08 11.48 4.61
CA ARG A 170 -13.59 12.81 4.26
C ARG A 170 -14.32 13.91 5.02
N GLN A 171 -15.65 13.80 5.17
CA GLN A 171 -16.44 14.76 5.94
C GLN A 171 -16.06 14.75 7.42
N GLU A 172 -15.94 13.56 8.01
CA GLU A 172 -15.69 13.39 9.46
C GLU A 172 -14.27 13.75 9.89
N VAL A 173 -13.26 13.43 9.07
CA VAL A 173 -11.86 13.73 9.41
C VAL A 173 -11.41 15.12 8.95
N GLY A 174 -12.10 15.68 7.95
CA GLY A 174 -11.73 16.95 7.33
C GLY A 174 -10.29 16.96 6.83
N ASN A 175 -9.54 18.00 7.20
CA ASN A 175 -8.11 18.11 6.88
C ASN A 175 -7.19 17.75 8.07
N GLN A 176 -7.74 17.15 9.14
CA GLN A 176 -6.94 16.77 10.30
C GLN A 176 -6.17 15.45 10.09
N SER A 177 -6.62 14.61 9.15
CA SER A 177 -5.99 13.33 8.81
C SER A 177 -6.16 13.03 7.33
N THR A 178 -5.28 12.20 6.78
CA THR A 178 -5.37 11.75 5.38
C THR A 178 -6.31 10.56 5.30
N VAL A 179 -7.35 10.63 4.47
CA VAL A 179 -8.18 9.46 4.17
C VAL A 179 -7.43 8.54 3.21
N LEU A 180 -7.24 7.28 3.64
CA LEU A 180 -6.52 6.26 2.90
C LEU A 180 -7.50 5.22 2.34
N GLY A 181 -7.45 5.07 1.02
CA GLY A 181 -7.97 3.90 0.33
C GLY A 181 -6.90 2.81 0.24
N PHE A 182 -7.29 1.62 -0.22
CA PHE A 182 -6.33 0.56 -0.50
C PHE A 182 -6.86 -0.46 -1.51
N VAL A 183 -5.93 -1.14 -2.16
CA VAL A 183 -6.19 -2.21 -3.13
C VAL A 183 -5.22 -3.37 -2.92
N GLY A 184 -5.59 -4.58 -3.32
CA GLY A 184 -4.66 -5.70 -3.38
C GLY A 184 -3.70 -5.57 -4.57
N ALA A 185 -2.45 -6.02 -4.43
CA ALA A 185 -1.56 -6.17 -5.57
C ALA A 185 -2.05 -7.28 -6.51
N PRO A 186 -1.89 -7.17 -7.85
CA PRO A 186 -2.38 -8.17 -8.79
C PRO A 186 -1.89 -9.59 -8.48
N TRP A 187 -0.61 -9.75 -8.15
CA TRP A 187 -0.05 -11.04 -7.72
C TRP A 187 -0.72 -11.61 -6.47
N THR A 188 -1.03 -10.75 -5.50
CA THR A 188 -1.67 -11.18 -4.25
C THR A 188 -3.10 -11.65 -4.50
N LEU A 189 -3.86 -10.91 -5.31
CA LEU A 189 -5.21 -11.33 -5.69
C LEU A 189 -5.19 -12.62 -6.53
N ALA A 190 -4.28 -12.72 -7.48
CA ALA A 190 -4.09 -13.93 -8.28
C ALA A 190 -3.74 -15.15 -7.40
N ALA A 191 -2.87 -14.96 -6.39
CA ALA A 191 -2.54 -16.02 -5.45
C ALA A 191 -3.78 -16.51 -4.70
N TYR A 192 -4.64 -15.63 -4.19
CA TYR A 192 -5.91 -16.04 -3.60
C TYR A 192 -6.81 -16.77 -4.61
N ALA A 193 -7.01 -16.19 -5.79
CA ALA A 193 -7.87 -16.74 -6.85
C ALA A 193 -7.43 -18.13 -7.31
N ILE A 194 -6.13 -18.38 -7.43
CA ILE A 194 -5.59 -19.68 -7.85
C ILE A 194 -5.62 -20.69 -6.69
N GLN A 195 -5.28 -20.25 -5.48
CA GLN A 195 -5.18 -21.13 -4.31
C GLN A 195 -6.54 -21.55 -3.78
N GLY A 196 -7.56 -20.71 -3.90
CA GLY A 196 -8.89 -20.95 -3.36
C GLY A 196 -9.04 -20.61 -1.88
N GLN A 197 -7.94 -20.33 -1.18
CA GLN A 197 -7.91 -19.99 0.25
C GLN A 197 -6.55 -19.39 0.61
N SER A 198 -6.41 -18.92 1.84
CA SER A 198 -5.11 -18.51 2.38
C SER A 198 -4.12 -19.68 2.40
N ASP A 199 -3.02 -19.58 1.66
CA ASP A 199 -1.93 -20.57 1.68
C ASP A 199 -0.56 -19.88 1.54
N ARG A 200 0.28 -20.05 2.57
CA ARG A 200 1.64 -19.49 2.65
C ARG A 200 2.57 -20.02 1.57
N HIS A 201 2.34 -21.24 1.08
CA HIS A 201 3.27 -21.90 0.15
C HIS A 201 2.97 -21.57 -1.31
N CYS A 202 1.76 -21.07 -1.60
CA CYS A 202 1.34 -20.67 -2.95
C CYS A 202 1.60 -21.76 -4.01
N GLN A 203 1.44 -23.05 -3.64
CA GLN A 203 1.91 -24.17 -4.48
C GLN A 203 1.23 -24.23 -5.84
N HIS A 204 -0.06 -23.95 -5.95
CA HIS A 204 -0.73 -23.96 -7.25
C HIS A 204 -0.41 -22.72 -8.07
N ALA A 205 -0.26 -21.55 -7.44
CA ALA A 205 0.19 -20.34 -8.14
C ALA A 205 1.61 -20.52 -8.71
N LYS A 206 2.55 -21.03 -7.91
CA LYS A 206 3.90 -21.39 -8.38
C LYS A 206 3.87 -22.50 -9.44
N GLY A 207 2.99 -23.48 -9.28
CA GLY A 207 2.78 -24.53 -10.28
C GLY A 207 2.27 -23.99 -11.61
N MET A 208 1.33 -23.04 -11.60
CA MET A 208 0.81 -22.36 -12.78
C MET A 208 1.90 -21.50 -13.44
N MET A 209 2.71 -20.78 -12.65
CA MET A 209 3.85 -20.01 -13.14
C MET A 209 4.83 -20.88 -13.94
N LEU A 210 5.11 -22.09 -13.48
CA LEU A 210 6.06 -22.99 -14.15
C LEU A 210 5.46 -23.75 -15.33
N LYS A 211 4.20 -24.20 -15.21
CA LYS A 211 3.58 -25.11 -16.19
C LYS A 211 2.74 -24.38 -17.24
N ASN A 212 2.06 -23.31 -16.84
CA ASN A 212 1.09 -22.58 -17.66
C ASN A 212 1.25 -21.05 -17.49
N PRO A 213 2.45 -20.49 -17.77
CA PRO A 213 2.72 -19.06 -17.53
C PRO A 213 1.76 -18.14 -18.30
N ALA A 214 1.30 -18.54 -19.49
CA ALA A 214 0.33 -17.76 -20.25
C ALA A 214 -1.01 -17.56 -19.51
N VAL A 215 -1.49 -18.57 -18.76
CA VAL A 215 -2.71 -18.45 -17.94
C VAL A 215 -2.50 -17.46 -16.80
N LEU A 216 -1.35 -17.57 -16.13
CA LEU A 216 -1.00 -16.67 -15.04
C LEU A 216 -0.87 -15.22 -15.53
N HIS A 217 -0.18 -14.98 -16.65
CA HIS A 217 -0.04 -13.64 -17.22
C HIS A 217 -1.39 -13.03 -17.60
N ALA A 218 -2.26 -13.79 -18.26
CA ALA A 218 -3.60 -13.32 -18.61
C ALA A 218 -4.43 -12.96 -17.37
N LEU A 219 -4.34 -13.76 -16.29
CA LEU A 219 -5.02 -13.44 -15.03
C LEU A 219 -4.42 -12.18 -14.37
N LEU A 220 -3.10 -12.03 -14.36
CA LEU A 220 -2.44 -10.87 -13.78
C LEU A 220 -2.74 -9.58 -14.53
N GLU A 221 -2.80 -9.64 -15.87
CA GLU A 221 -3.17 -8.51 -16.73
C GLU A 221 -4.61 -8.07 -16.44
N HIS A 222 -5.55 -9.02 -16.44
CA HIS A 222 -6.95 -8.74 -16.10
C HIS A 222 -7.11 -8.10 -14.70
N LEU A 223 -6.45 -8.66 -13.69
CA LEU A 223 -6.50 -8.12 -12.33
C LEU A 223 -5.79 -6.75 -12.23
N ALA A 224 -4.71 -6.53 -12.97
CA ALA A 224 -4.00 -5.25 -12.96
C ALA A 224 -4.87 -4.11 -13.51
N ASP A 225 -5.57 -4.34 -14.62
CA ASP A 225 -6.49 -3.37 -15.20
C ASP A 225 -7.64 -3.06 -14.23
N GLY A 226 -8.32 -4.09 -13.71
CA GLY A 226 -9.42 -3.91 -12.75
C GLY A 226 -8.99 -3.23 -11.44
N ILE A 227 -7.80 -3.55 -10.91
CA ILE A 227 -7.26 -2.87 -9.72
C ILE A 227 -6.91 -1.41 -10.02
N ALA A 228 -6.39 -1.09 -11.21
CA ALA A 228 -6.09 0.28 -11.59
C ALA A 228 -7.36 1.12 -11.64
N ASP A 229 -8.42 0.61 -12.27
CA ASP A 229 -9.73 1.26 -12.30
C ASP A 229 -10.32 1.43 -10.90
N TYR A 230 -10.21 0.40 -10.05
CA TYR A 230 -10.68 0.47 -8.67
C TYR A 230 -9.91 1.49 -7.83
N ALA A 231 -8.58 1.58 -7.98
CA ALA A 231 -7.76 2.55 -7.28
C ALA A 231 -8.10 4.00 -7.71
N CYS A 232 -8.28 4.23 -9.00
CA CYS A 232 -8.74 5.51 -9.55
C CYS A 232 -10.13 5.87 -9.03
N HIS A 233 -11.04 4.90 -8.97
CA HIS A 233 -12.38 5.08 -8.42
C HIS A 233 -12.34 5.50 -6.94
N GLN A 234 -11.55 4.82 -6.10
CA GLN A 234 -11.38 5.22 -4.69
C GLN A 234 -10.86 6.65 -4.57
N ALA A 235 -9.91 7.06 -5.41
CA ALA A 235 -9.42 8.44 -5.42
C ALA A 235 -10.54 9.43 -5.77
N ALA A 236 -11.35 9.13 -6.79
CA ALA A 236 -12.52 9.93 -7.17
C ALA A 236 -13.61 9.99 -6.09
N CYS A 237 -13.70 8.96 -5.24
CA CYS A 237 -14.64 8.88 -4.12
C CYS A 237 -14.16 9.58 -2.83
N GLY A 238 -12.91 10.05 -2.81
CA GLY A 238 -12.38 10.83 -1.69
C GLY A 238 -11.17 10.24 -0.99
N ALA A 239 -10.65 9.08 -1.41
CA ALA A 239 -9.34 8.64 -0.93
C ALA A 239 -8.26 9.64 -1.38
N GLN A 240 -7.49 10.19 -0.44
CA GLN A 240 -6.41 11.12 -0.76
C GLN A 240 -5.11 10.40 -1.11
N ARG A 241 -4.95 9.17 -0.63
CA ARG A 241 -3.91 8.22 -1.02
C ARG A 241 -4.49 6.82 -1.07
N VAL A 242 -4.08 6.03 -2.05
CA VAL A 242 -4.44 4.62 -2.18
C VAL A 242 -3.19 3.78 -1.96
N ILE A 243 -3.25 2.84 -1.02
CA ILE A 243 -2.15 1.94 -0.68
C ILE A 243 -2.32 0.62 -1.42
N GLN A 244 -1.26 0.12 -2.05
CA GLN A 244 -1.25 -1.24 -2.59
C GLN A 244 -0.76 -2.22 -1.53
N ALA A 245 -1.62 -3.15 -1.12
CA ALA A 245 -1.32 -4.20 -0.17
C ALA A 245 -0.88 -5.49 -0.90
N GLY A 246 0.29 -6.01 -0.54
CA GLY A 246 0.80 -7.28 -1.06
C GLY A 246 0.90 -8.35 0.04
N LEU A 247 1.05 -9.62 -0.37
CA LEU A 247 1.49 -10.69 0.52
C LEU A 247 2.86 -10.31 1.11
N SER A 248 2.94 -10.27 2.44
CA SER A 248 4.22 -10.19 3.12
C SER A 248 4.79 -11.59 3.33
N GLY A 249 5.85 -11.92 2.61
CA GLY A 249 6.60 -13.16 2.77
C GLY A 249 7.61 -13.33 1.64
N ASP A 250 8.79 -13.86 1.95
CA ASP A 250 9.79 -14.23 0.94
C ASP A 250 9.18 -15.31 0.03
N LEU A 251 8.89 -14.94 -1.22
CA LEU A 251 8.37 -15.83 -2.25
C LEU A 251 9.44 -16.79 -2.78
#